data_AF-A0A7Z9YBW2-F1
#
_entry.id   AF-A0A7Z9YBW2-F1
#
_cell.length_a   1.000
_cell.length_b   1.000
_cell.length_c   1.000
_cell.angle_alpha   90.00
_cell.angle_beta   90.00
_cell.angle_gamma   90.00
#
_symmetry.space_group_name_H-M   'P 1'
#
loop_
_entity.id
_entity.type
_entity.pdbx_description
1 polymer ?
#
loop_
_entity_poly.entity_id
_entity_poly.type
_entity_poly.pdbx_seq_one_letter_code
_entity_poly.pdbx_strand_id
1 'polypeptide(L)' 'LVRYTNNSGKDWRPRASGVFKTLYDVFFINTSEGWAVGKDGVIIHTNDSGSHWDILRGSAF' A
#
# COMPACT_ATOMS: atom_id res chain seq x y z
N LEU A 1 -4.03 -1.78 -7.57
CA LEU A 1 -5.10 -2.12 -6.60
C LEU A 1 -4.45 -2.88 -5.46
N VAL A 2 -4.50 -2.37 -4.22
CA VAL A 2 -4.12 -3.14 -3.03
C VAL A 2 -5.39 -3.82 -2.51
N ARG A 3 -5.28 -5.09 -2.13
CA ARG A 3 -6.40 -5.85 -1.55
C ARG A 3 -6.13 -6.02 -0.05
N TYR A 4 -7.15 -5.79 0.78
CA TYR A 4 -7.11 -5.97 2.24
C TYR A 4 -8.20 -6.97 2.67
N THR A 5 -7.93 -7.76 3.72
CA THR A 5 -8.86 -8.71 4.33
C THR A 5 -8.75 -8.64 5.86
N ASN A 6 -9.87 -8.74 6.58
CA ASN A 6 -9.92 -8.86 8.05
C ASN A 6 -10.49 -10.20 8.53
N ASN A 7 -10.66 -11.16 7.61
CA ASN A 7 -11.25 -12.47 7.88
C ASN A 7 -10.42 -13.62 7.28
N SER A 8 -9.10 -13.50 7.39
CA SER A 8 -8.14 -14.53 6.95
C SER A 8 -8.22 -14.85 5.45
N GLY A 9 -8.42 -13.83 4.60
CA GLY A 9 -8.39 -13.99 3.14
C GLY A 9 -9.71 -14.38 2.49
N LYS A 10 -10.81 -14.41 3.24
CA LYS A 10 -12.14 -14.76 2.73
C LYS A 10 -12.79 -13.64 1.94
N ASP A 11 -12.56 -12.38 2.33
CA ASP A 11 -13.03 -11.20 1.62
C ASP A 11 -11.89 -10.24 1.30
N TRP A 12 -11.85 -9.84 0.03
CA TRP A 12 -10.94 -8.82 -0.46
C TRP A 12 -11.75 -7.61 -0.89
N ARG A 13 -11.67 -6.52 -0.13
CA ARG A 13 -12.30 -5.26 -0.53
C ARG A 13 -11.27 -4.40 -1.27
N PRO A 14 -11.60 -3.87 -2.46
CA PRO A 14 -10.71 -2.94 -3.14
C PRO A 14 -10.55 -1.71 -2.25
N ARG A 15 -9.29 -1.36 -1.95
CA ARG A 15 -8.97 -0.13 -1.23
C ARG A 15 -8.18 0.78 -2.15
N ALA A 16 -8.59 2.05 -2.19
CA ALA A 16 -7.87 3.04 -2.96
C ALA A 16 -6.51 3.26 -2.31
N SER A 17 -5.43 3.02 -3.06
CA SER A 17 -4.05 3.23 -2.59
C SER A 17 -3.59 4.68 -2.80
N GLY A 18 -4.49 5.60 -3.13
CA GLY A 18 -4.18 7.00 -3.46
C GLY A 18 -3.42 7.21 -4.78
N VAL A 19 -3.05 6.14 -5.50
CA VAL A 19 -2.30 6.18 -6.76
C VAL A 19 -3.04 5.46 -7.88
N PHE A 20 -3.06 6.07 -9.08
CA PHE A 20 -3.62 5.46 -10.31
C PHE A 20 -2.62 4.56 -11.05
N LYS A 21 -1.42 4.37 -10.49
CA LYS A 21 -0.34 3.56 -11.07
C LYS A 21 -0.45 2.11 -10.61
N THR A 22 0.02 1.18 -11.46
CA THR A 22 0.12 -0.23 -11.09
C THR A 22 1.13 -0.40 -9.96
N LEU A 23 0.72 -1.08 -8.89
CA LEU A 23 1.61 -1.54 -7.82
C LEU A 23 2.05 -2.95 -8.16
N TYR A 24 3.34 -3.24 -8.00
CA TYR A 24 3.96 -4.51 -8.36
C TYR A 24 4.22 -5.39 -7.14
N ASP A 25 4.46 -4.79 -5.97
CA ASP A 25 4.78 -5.54 -4.76
C ASP A 25 4.33 -4.79 -3.49
N VAL A 26 4.16 -5.54 -2.40
CA VAL A 26 3.79 -5.05 -1.07
C VAL A 26 4.50 -5.86 0.02
N PHE A 27 5.05 -5.17 1.01
CA PHE A 27 5.75 -5.78 2.14
C PHE A 27 5.35 -5.13 3.47
N PHE A 28 5.17 -5.95 4.50
CA PHE A 28 4.85 -5.52 5.86
C PHE A 28 5.93 -5.99 6.82
N ILE A 29 6.50 -5.07 7.62
CA ILE A 29 7.49 -5.42 8.66
C ILE A 29 6.82 -5.94 9.93
N ASN A 30 5.56 -5.57 10.13
CA ASN A 30 4.70 -6.02 11.22
C ASN A 30 3.23 -5.92 10.77
N THR A 31 2.29 -6.19 11.66
CA THR A 31 0.86 -6.21 11.30
C THR A 31 0.30 -4.86 10.87
N SER A 32 0.89 -3.74 11.30
CA SER A 32 0.38 -2.39 11.04
C SER A 32 1.19 -1.61 10.00
N GLU A 33 2.48 -1.87 9.87
CA GLU A 33 3.40 -1.06 9.07
C GLU A 33 3.91 -1.78 7.82
N GLY A 34 3.76 -1.11 6.67
CA GLY A 34 4.15 -1.67 5.38
C GLY A 34 4.32 -0.66 4.25
N TRP A 35 4.86 -1.15 3.13
CA TRP A 35 5.13 -0.38 1.93
C TRP A 35 4.62 -1.11 0.69
N ALA A 36 4.19 -0.36 -0.32
CA ALA A 36 3.94 -0.88 -1.65
C ALA A 36 4.68 -0.05 -2.70
N VAL A 37 5.18 -0.74 -3.72
CA VAL A 37 5.96 -0.13 -4.80
C VAL A 37 5.30 -0.37 -6.15
N GLY A 38 5.50 0.55 -7.09
CA GLY A 38 4.80 0.50 -8.37
C GLY A 38 5.49 1.21 -9.52
N LYS A 39 4.75 1.24 -10.63
CA LYS A 39 5.16 1.88 -11.88
C LYS A 39 5.60 3.33 -11.63
N ASP A 40 6.60 3.78 -12.40
CA ASP A 40 7.16 5.14 -12.37
C ASP A 40 7.78 5.53 -11.01
N GLY A 41 8.31 4.56 -10.26
CA GLY A 41 8.99 4.81 -8.99
C GLY A 41 8.05 5.16 -7.83
N VAL A 42 6.76 4.84 -7.96
CA VAL A 42 5.80 5.05 -6.87
C VAL A 42 6.20 4.20 -5.67
N ILE A 43 6.31 4.85 -4.51
CA ILE A 43 6.44 4.21 -3.21
C ILE A 43 5.33 4.79 -2.33
N ILE A 44 4.55 3.92 -1.69
CA ILE A 44 3.52 4.30 -0.71
C ILE A 44 3.76 3.55 0.60
N HIS A 45 3.40 4.18 1.72
CA HIS A 45 3.58 3.66 3.08
C HIS A 45 2.26 3.64 3.84
N THR A 46 2.11 2.69 4.76
CA THR A 46 0.99 2.61 5.69
C THR A 46 1.52 2.30 7.09
N ASN A 47 0.84 2.83 8.11
CA ASN A 47 1.06 2.48 9.52
C ASN A 47 -0.23 1.98 10.21
N ASP A 48 -1.28 1.70 9.44
CA ASP A 48 -2.61 1.32 9.93
C ASP A 48 -3.16 0.07 9.24
N SER A 49 -2.27 -0.90 9.00
CA SER A 49 -2.56 -2.20 8.38
C SER A 49 -3.10 -2.06 6.94
N GLY A 50 -2.64 -1.05 6.20
CA GLY A 50 -3.06 -0.79 4.83
C GLY A 50 -4.45 -0.18 4.71
N SER A 51 -4.95 0.48 5.76
CA SER A 51 -6.22 1.21 5.73
C SER A 51 -6.08 2.56 5.04
N HIS A 52 -4.96 3.24 5.27
CA HIS A 52 -4.54 4.43 4.55
C HIS A 52 -3.11 4.25 4.03
N TRP A 53 -2.85 4.85 2.87
CA TRP A 53 -1.55 4.81 2.21
C TRP A 53 -1.11 6.22 1.84
N ASP A 54 0.04 6.61 2.38
CA ASP A 54 0.68 7.89 2.09
C ASP A 54 1.69 7.74 0.95
N ILE A 55 1.66 8.67 0.00
CA ILE A 55 2.63 8.69 -1.10
C ILE A 55 3.95 9.24 -0.57
N LEU A 56 4.97 8.38 -0.54
CA LEU A 56 6.32 8.81 -0.26
C LEU A 56 6.87 9.49 -1.52
N ARG A 57 6.89 10.81 -1.50
CA ARG A 57 7.61 11.59 -2.51
C ARG A 57 9.04 11.75 -2.01
N GLY A 58 10.02 11.33 -2.82
CA GLY A 58 11.41 11.69 -2.57
C GLY A 58 11.48 13.21 -2.48
N SER A 59 11.99 13.73 -1.36
CA SER A 59 12.34 15.14 -1.27
C SER A 59 13.41 15.41 -2.33
N ALA A 60 13.05 16.13 -3.38
CA ALA A 60 14.06 16.88 -4.12
C ALA A 60 14.70 17.83 -3.09
N PHE A 61 16.03 17.75 -3.00
CA PHE A 61 16.87 18.48 -2.04
C PHE A 61 16.49 19.95 -1.89
#